data_AF-A0A089LXX4-F1
#
_entry.id   AF-A0A089LXX4-F1
#
_cell.length_a   1.000
_cell.length_b   1.000
_cell.length_c   1.000
_cell.angle_alpha   90.00
_cell.angle_beta   90.00
_cell.angle_gamma   90.00
#
_symmetry.space_group_name_H-M   'P 1'
#
loop_
_entity.id
_entity.type
_entity.pdbx_description
1 polymer ?
#
loop_
_entity_poly.entity_id
_entity_poly.type
_entity_poly.pdbx_seq_one_letter_code
_entity_poly.pdbx_strand_id
1 'polypeptide(L)'
;MAYTRGNLAVEQQREQKQNPRYREKTKVVTRRTSLPLQEKLLYLLTLGLFVIVGTVLVWRYVHIYDLNKQAQLLDSKISADKKQIAVYQKQKQDLEQQVPAKARSWGWVSPSDEKTIFVPHNVSYTDDK
;
A
#
# COMPACT_ATOMS: atom_id res chain seq x y z
N MET A 1 -29.97 -33.74 102.98
CA MET A 1 -29.28 -35.00 103.33
C MET A 1 -29.58 -36.03 102.24
N ALA A 2 -28.55 -36.53 101.57
CA ALA A 2 -28.59 -37.87 100.94
C ALA A 2 -28.58 -38.90 102.09
N TYR A 3 -29.17 -40.09 102.04
CA TYR A 3 -29.22 -41.15 101.03
C TYR A 3 -30.59 -41.87 101.20
N THR A 4 -31.12 -42.73 100.32
CA THR A 4 -30.64 -44.11 100.13
C THR A 4 -31.57 -44.85 99.15
N ARG A 5 -30.96 -45.74 98.35
CA ARG A 5 -31.49 -46.97 97.72
C ARG A 5 -31.98 -46.92 96.27
N GLY A 6 -31.40 -47.86 95.51
CA GLY A 6 -32.14 -48.68 94.56
C GLY A 6 -31.61 -48.57 93.14
N ASN A 7 -30.78 -49.55 92.73
CA ASN A 7 -30.34 -49.86 91.37
C ASN A 7 -30.62 -48.75 90.32
N LEU A 8 -29.66 -47.84 90.16
CA LEU A 8 -29.55 -47.12 88.91
C LEU A 8 -29.14 -48.14 87.85
N ALA A 9 -30.12 -48.53 87.04
CA ALA A 9 -29.89 -49.14 85.75
C ALA A 9 -28.72 -48.44 85.07
N VAL A 10 -27.75 -49.24 84.60
CA VAL A 10 -26.67 -48.83 83.70
C VAL A 10 -27.21 -47.75 82.77
N GLU A 11 -26.78 -46.50 82.97
CA GLU A 11 -26.96 -45.49 81.95
C GLU A 11 -26.23 -46.01 80.73
N GLN A 12 -27.00 -46.38 79.70
CA GLN A 12 -26.46 -46.70 78.39
C GLN A 12 -25.54 -45.55 78.01
N GLN A 13 -24.24 -45.83 77.88
CA GLN A 13 -23.29 -44.89 77.32
C GLN A 13 -23.85 -44.44 75.98
N ARG A 14 -24.42 -43.23 75.95
CA ARG A 14 -24.85 -42.59 74.71
C ARG A 14 -23.60 -42.52 73.86
N GLU A 15 -23.65 -43.16 72.69
CA GLU A 15 -22.60 -43.05 71.70
C GLU A 15 -22.26 -41.57 71.55
N GLN A 16 -20.99 -41.27 71.82
CA GLN A 16 -20.44 -39.96 71.69
C GLN A 16 -20.48 -39.62 70.21
N LYS A 17 -21.60 -39.03 69.76
CA LYS A 17 -21.70 -38.36 68.47
C LYS A 17 -20.63 -37.28 68.50
N GLN A 18 -19.45 -37.61 68.00
CA GLN A 18 -18.41 -36.66 67.67
C GLN A 18 -19.04 -35.72 66.65
N ASN A 19 -19.59 -34.62 67.13
CA ASN A 19 -19.88 -33.47 66.29
C ASN A 19 -18.54 -33.08 65.66
N PRO A 20 -18.37 -33.13 64.33
CA PRO A 20 -17.21 -32.51 63.70
C PRO A 20 -17.39 -31.00 63.83
N ARG A 21 -17.06 -30.45 65.00
CA ARG A 21 -17.24 -29.04 65.37
C ARG A 21 -16.23 -28.12 64.67
N TYR A 22 -15.49 -28.64 63.70
CA TYR A 22 -14.59 -27.82 62.91
C TYR A 22 -14.50 -28.35 61.48
N ARG A 23 -15.10 -27.61 60.54
CA ARG A 23 -14.77 -27.69 59.12
C ARG A 23 -13.70 -26.65 58.87
N GLU A 24 -12.48 -27.09 58.58
CA GLU A 24 -11.42 -26.20 58.10
C GLU A 24 -11.92 -25.52 56.82
N LYS A 25 -12.23 -24.22 56.92
CA LYS A 25 -12.54 -23.41 55.75
C LYS A 25 -11.23 -22.83 55.23
N THR A 26 -10.72 -23.41 54.15
CA THR A 26 -9.60 -22.83 53.41
C THR A 26 -10.06 -21.49 52.84
N LYS A 27 -9.50 -20.40 53.38
CA LYS A 27 -9.75 -19.05 52.88
C LYS A 27 -9.07 -18.94 51.53
N VAL A 28 -9.83 -19.04 50.44
CA VAL A 28 -9.32 -18.74 49.10
C VAL A 28 -8.98 -17.26 49.08
N VAL A 29 -7.69 -16.93 49.18
CA VAL A 29 -7.21 -15.57 49.01
C VAL A 29 -7.19 -15.29 47.51
N THR A 30 -8.30 -14.80 46.98
CA THR A 30 -8.32 -14.22 45.64
C THR A 30 -7.47 -12.95 45.66
N ARG A 31 -6.25 -13.03 45.11
CA ARG A 31 -5.46 -11.83 44.85
C ARG A 31 -6.25 -10.95 43.88
N ARG A 32 -6.37 -9.66 44.21
CA ARG A 32 -6.99 -8.68 43.30
C ARG A 32 -6.12 -8.59 42.04
N THR A 33 -6.68 -8.98 40.89
CA THR A 33 -6.08 -8.70 39.59
C THR A 33 -5.99 -7.19 39.43
N SER A 34 -4.80 -6.68 39.12
CA SER A 34 -4.44 -5.28 39.36
C SER A 34 -5.02 -4.25 38.38
N LEU A 35 -5.93 -4.62 37.48
CA LEU A 35 -6.74 -3.68 36.70
C LEU A 35 -7.90 -4.48 36.05
N PRO A 36 -9.14 -3.96 36.05
CA PRO A 36 -10.23 -4.58 35.32
C PRO A 36 -9.92 -4.60 33.81
N LEU A 37 -10.31 -5.68 33.15
CA LEU A 37 -9.99 -5.97 31.73
C LEU A 37 -10.37 -4.82 30.78
N GLN A 38 -11.44 -4.10 31.10
CA GLN A 38 -11.95 -2.96 30.33
C GLN A 38 -10.99 -1.77 30.29
N GLU A 39 -10.40 -1.40 31.44
CA GLU A 39 -9.46 -0.28 31.52
C GLU A 39 -8.18 -0.59 30.73
N LYS A 40 -7.67 -1.83 30.83
CA LYS A 40 -6.49 -2.27 30.08
C LYS A 40 -6.71 -2.20 28.56
N LEU A 41 -7.90 -2.53 28.07
CA LEU A 41 -8.24 -2.44 26.64
C LEU A 41 -8.32 -0.98 26.17
N LEU A 42 -8.90 -0.08 26.97
CA LEU A 42 -8.94 1.35 26.66
C LEU A 42 -7.54 1.96 26.54
N TYR A 43 -6.61 1.59 27.41
CA TYR A 43 -5.22 2.04 27.31
C TYR A 43 -4.50 1.51 26.06
N LEU A 44 -4.73 0.24 25.68
CA LEU A 44 -4.16 -0.31 24.45
C LEU A 44 -4.74 0.33 23.20
N LEU A 45 -6.04 0.64 23.19
CA LEU A 45 -6.69 1.32 22.09
C LEU A 45 -6.16 2.75 21.91
N THR A 46 -6.04 3.51 23.00
CA THR A 46 -5.53 4.88 22.95
C THR A 46 -4.07 4.92 22.48
N LEU A 47 -3.23 4.00 22.98
CA LEU A 47 -1.85 3.85 22.50
C LEU A 47 -1.81 3.49 21.01
N GLY A 48 -2.63 2.53 20.59
CA GLY A 48 -2.73 2.12 19.18
C GLY A 48 -3.16 3.28 18.27
N LEU A 49 -4.16 4.05 18.69
CA LEU A 49 -4.62 5.22 17.95
C LEU A 49 -3.50 6.26 17.79
N PHE A 50 -2.73 6.50 18.84
CA PHE A 50 -1.61 7.44 18.79
C PHE A 50 -0.51 6.99 17.81
N VAL A 51 -0.16 5.69 17.83
CA VAL A 51 0.82 5.11 16.91
C VAL A 51 0.32 5.14 15.46
N ILE A 52 -0.96 4.84 15.22
CA ILE A 52 -1.56 4.90 13.88
C ILE A 52 -1.49 6.32 13.35
N VAL A 53 -1.91 7.32 14.13
CA VAL A 53 -1.84 8.73 13.74
C VAL A 53 -0.40 9.14 13.43
N GLY A 54 0.55 8.79 14.29
CA GLY A 54 1.97 9.06 14.05
C GLY A 54 2.48 8.44 12.74
N THR A 55 2.12 7.19 12.47
CA THR A 55 2.54 6.47 11.26
C THR A 55 1.94 7.09 9.99
N VAL A 56 0.65 7.44 10.02
CA VAL A 56 -0.05 8.06 8.88
C VAL A 56 0.57 9.42 8.54
N LEU A 57 0.92 10.22 9.55
CA LEU A 57 1.58 11.51 9.34
C LEU A 57 2.94 11.31 8.64
N VAL A 58 3.80 10.46 9.19
CA VAL A 58 5.13 10.18 8.60
C VAL A 58 4.99 9.65 7.17
N TRP A 59 4.07 8.71 6.93
CA TRP A 59 3.84 8.16 5.60
C TRP A 59 3.42 9.23 4.59
N ARG A 60 2.50 10.12 4.98
CA ARG A 60 2.11 11.27 4.14
C ARG A 60 3.30 12.17 3.79
N TYR A 61 4.15 12.49 4.75
CA TYR A 61 5.32 13.35 4.50
C TYR A 61 6.32 12.70 3.54
N VAL A 62 6.59 11.41 3.69
CA VAL A 62 7.47 10.66 2.77
C VAL A 62 6.89 10.65 1.37
N HIS A 63 5.58 10.40 1.22
CA HIS A 63 4.94 10.36 -0.09
C HIS A 63 4.97 11.71 -0.82
N ILE A 64 4.76 12.82 -0.10
CA ILE A 64 4.85 14.17 -0.68
C ILE A 64 6.28 14.47 -1.16
N TYR A 65 7.28 14.07 -0.36
CA TYR A 65 8.68 14.26 -0.73
C TYR A 65 9.03 13.48 -2.01
N ASP A 66 8.62 12.22 -2.09
CA ASP A 66 8.89 11.39 -3.25
C ASP A 66 8.20 11.93 -4.50
N LEU A 67 6.94 12.35 -4.40
CA LEU A 67 6.22 13.02 -5.50
C LEU A 67 6.94 14.28 -6.00
N ASN A 68 7.43 15.12 -5.10
CA ASN A 68 8.15 16.34 -5.49
C ASN A 68 9.45 16.01 -6.23
N LYS A 69 10.19 15.00 -5.77
CA LYS A 69 11.38 14.51 -6.48
C LYS A 69 11.04 13.95 -7.85
N GLN A 70 9.99 13.14 -7.96
CA GLN A 70 9.56 12.59 -9.24
C GLN A 70 9.14 13.71 -10.20
N ALA A 71 8.45 14.74 -9.73
CA ALA A 71 8.09 15.90 -10.52
C ALA A 71 9.33 16.65 -11.06
N GLN A 72 10.32 16.92 -10.20
CA GLN A 72 11.57 17.57 -10.63
C GLN A 72 12.34 16.76 -11.66
N LEU A 73 12.42 15.44 -11.49
CA LEU A 73 13.07 14.55 -12.46
C LEU A 73 12.32 14.54 -13.79
N LEU A 74 10.99 14.53 -13.74
CA LEU A 74 10.15 14.55 -14.93
C LEU A 74 10.29 15.88 -15.67
N ASP A 75 10.30 17.01 -14.97
CA ASP A 75 10.51 18.33 -15.57
C ASP A 75 11.89 18.44 -16.24
N SER A 76 12.93 17.89 -15.61
CA SER A 76 14.26 17.83 -16.22
C SER A 76 14.28 16.99 -17.49
N LYS A 77 13.57 15.85 -17.52
CA LYS A 77 13.44 15.02 -18.72
C LYS A 77 12.68 15.75 -19.83
N ILE A 78 11.54 16.35 -19.50
CA ILE A 78 10.74 17.14 -20.45
C ILE A 78 11.57 18.28 -21.05
N SER A 79 12.36 18.98 -20.24
CA SER A 79 13.26 20.04 -20.71
C SER A 79 14.33 19.51 -21.69
N ALA A 80 14.92 18.35 -21.38
CA ALA A 80 15.89 17.71 -22.25
C ALA A 80 15.24 17.25 -23.58
N ASP A 81 14.06 16.66 -23.53
CA ASP A 81 13.35 16.18 -24.72
C ASP A 81 12.90 17.34 -25.61
N LYS A 82 12.42 18.45 -25.02
CA LYS A 82 12.11 19.68 -25.77
C LYS A 82 13.32 20.23 -26.52
N LYS A 83 14.51 20.20 -25.91
CA LYS A 83 15.75 20.61 -26.59
C LYS A 83 16.07 19.70 -27.77
N GLN A 84 15.93 18.38 -27.59
CA GLN A 84 16.15 17.43 -28.69
C GLN A 84 15.16 17.65 -29.83
N ILE A 85 13.88 17.87 -29.52
CA ILE A 85 12.85 18.19 -30.52
C ILE A 85 13.22 19.46 -31.30
N ALA A 86 13.66 20.51 -30.62
CA ALA A 86 14.09 21.74 -31.27
C ALA A 86 15.30 21.51 -32.21
N VAL A 87 16.25 20.68 -31.80
CA VAL A 87 17.40 20.28 -32.65
C VAL A 87 16.92 19.53 -33.89
N TYR A 88 16.03 18.54 -33.73
CA TYR A 88 15.49 17.78 -34.86
C TYR A 88 14.66 18.63 -35.81
N GLN A 89 13.87 19.58 -35.29
CA GLN A 89 13.15 20.55 -36.12
C GLN A 89 14.10 21.42 -36.94
N LYS A 90 15.19 21.90 -36.33
CA LYS A 90 16.22 22.65 -37.06
C LYS A 90 16.87 21.80 -38.14
N GLN A 91 17.26 20.55 -37.83
CA GLN A 91 17.85 19.64 -38.80
C GLN A 91 16.89 19.36 -39.96
N LYS A 92 15.61 19.14 -39.66
CA LYS A 92 14.58 18.96 -40.70
C LYS A 92 14.50 20.18 -41.62
N GLN A 93 14.45 21.39 -41.06
CA GLN A 93 14.40 22.62 -41.84
C GLN A 93 15.65 22.81 -42.71
N ASP A 94 16.83 22.51 -42.16
CA ASP A 94 18.09 22.58 -42.90
C ASP A 94 18.12 21.57 -44.06
N LEU A 95 17.67 20.33 -43.81
CA LEU A 95 17.53 19.31 -44.85
C LEU A 95 16.51 19.70 -45.92
N GLU A 96 15.35 20.24 -45.53
CA GLU A 96 14.33 20.73 -46.47
C GLU A 96 14.87 21.82 -47.40
N GLN A 97 15.86 22.60 -46.98
CA GLN A 97 16.53 23.60 -47.82
C GLN A 97 17.64 23.01 -48.67
N GLN A 98 18.46 22.11 -48.10
CA GLN A 98 19.63 21.53 -48.78
C GLN A 98 19.24 20.52 -49.86
N VAL A 99 18.21 19.69 -49.62
CA VAL A 99 17.76 18.65 -50.54
C VAL A 99 17.37 19.22 -51.92
N PRO A 100 16.48 20.22 -52.05
CA PRO A 100 16.13 20.76 -53.37
C PRO A 100 17.31 21.47 -54.04
N ALA A 101 18.18 22.14 -53.28
CA ALA A 101 19.38 22.77 -53.83
C ALA A 101 20.34 21.73 -54.43
N LYS A 102 20.56 20.62 -53.73
CA LYS A 102 21.40 19.51 -54.21
C LYS A 102 20.75 18.75 -55.36
N ALA A 103 19.44 18.52 -55.31
CA ALA A 103 18.70 17.89 -56.40
C ALA A 103 18.81 18.70 -57.70
N ARG A 104 18.68 20.03 -57.65
CA ARG A 104 18.89 20.92 -58.80
C ARG A 104 20.30 20.79 -59.40
N SER A 105 21.33 20.64 -58.55
CA SER A 105 22.71 20.45 -59.02
C SER A 105 22.91 19.13 -59.79
N TRP A 106 22.08 18.12 -59.53
CA TRP A 106 22.09 16.84 -60.23
C TRP A 106 21.14 16.80 -61.44
N GLY A 107 20.60 17.95 -61.86
CA GLY A 107 19.72 18.05 -63.01
C GLY A 107 18.26 17.71 -62.71
N TRP A 108 17.86 17.57 -61.46
CA TRP A 108 16.46 17.39 -61.08
C TRP A 108 15.69 18.71 -61.17
N VAL A 109 14.55 18.72 -61.86
CA VAL A 109 13.64 19.86 -61.98
C VAL A 109 12.30 19.46 -61.39
N SER A 110 11.81 20.22 -60.41
CA SER A 110 10.48 19.97 -59.84
C SER A 110 9.42 20.19 -60.93
N PRO A 111 8.51 19.24 -61.17
CA PRO A 111 7.35 19.49 -62.00
C PRO A 111 6.55 20.63 -61.36
N SER A 112 6.16 21.63 -62.13
CA SER A 112 5.21 22.65 -61.65
C SER A 112 3.82 22.05 -61.62
N ASP A 113 3.03 22.36 -60.60
CA ASP A 113 1.66 21.81 -60.43
C ASP A 113 0.73 22.08 -61.64
N GLU A 114 1.05 23.07 -62.48
CA GLU A 114 0.32 23.37 -63.73
C GLU A 114 0.72 22.53 -64.95
N LYS A 115 1.79 21.73 -64.89
CA LYS A 115 2.28 20.94 -66.04
C LYS A 115 2.09 19.44 -65.80
N THR A 116 0.92 18.94 -66.21
CA THR A 116 0.66 17.51 -66.32
C THR A 116 1.59 16.91 -67.39
N ILE A 117 2.53 16.06 -66.98
CA ILE A 117 3.39 15.32 -67.91
C ILE A 117 2.54 14.21 -68.54
N PHE A 118 2.22 14.35 -69.82
CA PHE A 118 1.54 13.30 -70.59
C PHE A 118 2.59 12.31 -71.11
N VAL A 119 2.62 11.10 -70.54
CA VAL A 119 3.45 10.00 -71.06
C VAL A 119 2.62 9.25 -72.11
N PRO A 120 3.01 9.24 -73.40
CA PRO A 120 2.30 8.47 -74.41
C PRO A 120 2.47 6.98 -74.12
N HIS A 121 1.36 6.25 -74.06
CA HIS A 121 1.36 4.79 -73.92
C HIS A 121 1.68 4.16 -75.28
N ASN A 122 2.97 3.90 -75.57
CA ASN A 122 3.37 3.10 -76.72
C ASN A 122 3.37 1.61 -76.33
N VAL A 123 2.19 1.00 -76.31
CA VAL A 123 2.07 -0.46 -76.35
C VAL A 123 2.50 -0.95 -77.72
N SER A 124 3.77 -1.32 -77.85
CA SER A 124 4.21 -2.22 -78.92
C SER A 124 3.62 -3.60 -78.63
N TYR A 125 2.44 -3.89 -79.17
CA TYR A 125 1.97 -5.26 -79.32
C TYR A 125 2.88 -5.95 -80.34
N THR A 126 3.88 -6.69 -79.85
CA THR A 126 4.50 -7.78 -80.61
C THR A 126 3.49 -8.92 -80.66
N ASP A 127 2.72 -8.96 -81.75
CA ASP A 127 1.91 -10.10 -82.17
C ASP A 127 2.88 -11.15 -82.76
N ASP A 128 3.42 -12.02 -81.91
CA ASP A 128 4.14 -13.22 -82.35
C ASP A 128 3.12 -14.33 -82.64
N LYS A 129 3.13 -14.77 -83.90
CA LYS A 129 2.32 -15.84 -84.50
C LYS A 129 2.59 -17.22 -83.93
#